data_AF-A0A935NMP7-F1
#
_entry.id   AF-A0A935NMP7-F1
#
_cell.length_a   1.000
_cell.length_b   1.000
_cell.length_c   1.000
_cell.angle_alpha   90.00
_cell.angle_beta   90.00
_cell.angle_gamma   90.00
#
_symmetry.space_group_name_H-M   'P 1'
#
loop_
_entity.id
_entity.type
_entity.pdbx_description
1 polymer ?
#
loop_
_entity_poly.entity_id
_entity_poly.type
_entity_poly.pdbx_seq_one_letter_code
_entity_poly.pdbx_strand_id
1 'polypeptide(L)'
;MKPSTTIALLCAALVQMAAPAAAGPDGRDLHAYWDGRCKDCHGDSAAFARSTLRVDQGQLAGRHHGADLTRFLHNHYLADDLVAPVTAMLAAQVTTSPQFKEHCAGCHGTAADFARKALVLRGSVLTGKASGKPVADYLATHGGLPAAEVPAMVKSLQRVLQEVGG
;
A
#
# COMPACT_ATOMS: atom_id res chain seq x y z
N MET A 1 21.29 -49.74 30.94
CA MET A 1 21.64 -48.44 30.31
C MET A 1 21.55 -48.58 28.80
N LYS A 2 20.56 -47.95 28.17
CA LYS A 2 20.50 -47.60 26.74
C LYS A 2 19.74 -46.26 26.67
N PRO A 3 20.30 -45.20 26.09
CA PRO A 3 19.64 -43.90 25.98
C PRO A 3 18.79 -43.82 24.70
N SER A 4 18.12 -42.67 24.55
CA SER A 4 17.76 -42.03 23.27
C SER A 4 16.41 -42.44 22.66
N THR A 5 15.49 -41.54 22.29
CA THR A 5 15.54 -40.06 22.18
C THR A 5 14.10 -39.54 22.17
N THR A 6 13.80 -38.53 23.00
CA THR A 6 12.59 -37.71 22.86
C THR A 6 12.77 -36.81 21.63
N ILE A 7 11.96 -37.00 20.59
CA ILE A 7 11.93 -36.10 19.42
C ILE A 7 11.27 -34.79 19.87
N ALA A 8 12.08 -33.77 20.12
CA ALA A 8 11.59 -32.40 20.27
C ALA A 8 11.22 -31.86 18.88
N LEU A 9 9.92 -31.71 18.59
CA LEU A 9 9.47 -30.92 17.45
C LEU A 9 9.87 -29.45 17.70
N LEU A 10 10.89 -28.96 17.01
CA LEU A 10 11.08 -27.53 16.81
C LEU A 10 10.00 -27.03 15.84
N CYS A 11 8.99 -26.35 16.36
CA CYS A 11 8.12 -25.50 15.55
C CYS A 11 8.95 -24.31 15.04
N ALA A 12 9.42 -24.38 13.79
CA ALA A 12 9.98 -23.23 13.10
C ALA A 12 8.85 -22.22 12.83
N ALA A 13 8.77 -21.17 13.64
CA ALA A 13 7.91 -20.03 13.37
C ALA A 13 8.46 -19.28 12.14
N LEU A 14 7.82 -19.48 10.99
CA LEU A 14 8.05 -18.68 9.78
C LEU A 14 7.64 -17.24 10.06
N VAL A 15 8.61 -16.39 10.37
CA VAL A 15 8.44 -14.94 10.36
C VAL A 15 8.19 -14.54 8.91
N GLN A 16 6.93 -14.28 8.56
CA GLN A 16 6.59 -13.63 7.31
C GLN A 16 7.15 -12.20 7.36
N MET A 17 8.32 -11.99 6.76
CA MET A 17 8.80 -10.65 6.50
C MET A 17 7.81 -9.96 5.57
N ALA A 18 7.16 -8.91 6.05
CA ALA A 18 6.33 -8.05 5.22
C ALA A 18 7.20 -7.55 4.06
N ALA A 19 6.83 -7.88 2.83
CA ALA A 19 7.51 -7.39 1.65
C ALA A 19 7.56 -5.85 1.71
N PRO A 20 8.71 -5.23 1.42
CA PRO A 20 8.79 -3.79 1.35
C PRO A 20 7.77 -3.27 0.34
N ALA A 21 7.17 -2.13 0.67
CA ALA A 21 6.39 -1.35 -0.27
C ALA A 21 7.20 -1.18 -1.56
N ALA A 22 6.69 -1.72 -2.67
CA ALA A 22 7.38 -1.60 -3.94
C ALA A 22 7.16 -0.19 -4.48
N ALA A 23 8.21 0.63 -4.42
CA ALA A 23 8.28 1.80 -5.29
C ALA A 23 8.18 1.35 -6.75
N GLY A 24 7.65 2.20 -7.63
CA GLY A 24 7.68 1.90 -9.05
C GLY A 24 9.12 1.77 -9.56
N PRO A 25 9.38 0.96 -10.59
CA PRO A 25 10.68 0.88 -11.23
C PRO A 25 11.13 2.29 -11.63
N ASP A 26 12.41 2.58 -11.38
CA ASP A 26 13.05 3.88 -11.63
C ASP A 26 12.34 5.09 -10.97
N GLY A 27 11.62 4.89 -9.86
CA GLY A 27 10.87 5.95 -9.19
C GLY A 27 9.59 6.35 -9.91
N ARG A 28 9.07 5.50 -10.80
CA ARG A 28 7.81 5.76 -11.50
C ARG A 28 6.65 5.89 -10.51
N ASP A 29 5.85 6.95 -10.70
CA ASP A 29 4.60 7.15 -9.97
C ASP A 29 3.53 6.18 -10.47
N LEU A 30 3.25 5.16 -9.65
CA LEU A 30 2.30 4.09 -9.94
C LEU A 30 0.85 4.58 -9.96
N HIS A 31 0.53 5.60 -9.15
CA HIS A 31 -0.80 6.20 -9.12
C HIS A 31 -1.03 7.10 -10.33
N ALA A 32 -0.01 7.85 -10.77
CA ALA A 32 -0.07 8.59 -12.03
C ALA A 32 -0.17 7.64 -13.24
N TYR A 33 0.53 6.50 -13.22
CA TYR A 33 0.38 5.47 -14.24
C TYR A 33 -1.05 4.94 -14.31
N TRP A 34 -1.63 4.58 -13.16
CA TRP A 34 -3.04 4.16 -13.06
C TRP A 34 -3.98 5.25 -13.59
N ASP A 35 -3.79 6.50 -13.15
CA ASP A 35 -4.63 7.62 -13.53
C ASP A 35 -4.61 7.88 -15.05
N GLY A 36 -3.45 7.74 -15.70
CA GLY A 36 -3.31 7.97 -17.14
C GLY A 36 -3.72 6.81 -18.05
N ARG A 37 -4.01 5.62 -17.51
CA ARG A 37 -4.27 4.41 -18.31
C ARG A 37 -5.54 3.66 -17.91
N CYS A 38 -5.87 3.62 -16.62
CA CYS A 38 -6.88 2.74 -16.05
C CYS A 38 -8.09 3.50 -15.52
N LYS A 39 -7.89 4.72 -15.02
CA LYS A 39 -8.91 5.45 -14.26
C LYS A 39 -10.17 5.79 -15.05
N ASP A 40 -10.07 6.08 -16.34
CA ASP A 40 -11.25 6.43 -17.14
C ASP A 40 -12.27 5.28 -17.24
N CYS A 41 -11.80 4.03 -17.16
CA CYS A 41 -12.67 2.85 -17.19
C CYS A 41 -12.94 2.28 -15.78
N HIS A 42 -11.99 2.40 -14.85
CA HIS A 42 -12.03 1.71 -13.55
C HIS A 42 -12.23 2.64 -12.34
N GLY A 43 -12.08 3.95 -12.52
CA GLY A 43 -12.07 4.92 -11.43
C GLY A 43 -10.76 4.94 -10.64
N ASP A 44 -10.81 5.52 -9.44
CA ASP A 44 -9.66 5.62 -8.53
C ASP A 44 -9.14 4.24 -8.10
N SER A 45 -7.81 4.09 -8.02
CA SER A 45 -7.15 2.80 -7.75
C SER A 45 -7.58 2.17 -6.42
N ALA A 46 -7.75 2.99 -5.37
CA ALA A 46 -8.15 2.51 -4.05
C ALA A 46 -9.62 2.10 -4.04
N ALA A 47 -10.49 2.89 -4.69
CA ALA A 47 -11.90 2.57 -4.81
C ALA A 47 -12.12 1.29 -5.63
N PHE A 48 -11.45 1.17 -6.77
CA PHE A 48 -11.45 -0.04 -7.60
C PHE A 48 -10.98 -1.26 -6.82
N ALA A 49 -9.80 -1.20 -6.21
CA ALA A 49 -9.21 -2.34 -5.52
C ALA A 49 -10.14 -2.86 -4.40
N ARG A 50 -10.66 -1.96 -3.57
CA ARG A 50 -11.50 -2.36 -2.42
C ARG A 50 -12.84 -2.94 -2.85
N SER A 51 -13.44 -2.40 -3.91
CA SER A 51 -14.76 -2.83 -4.40
C SER A 51 -14.72 -4.08 -5.25
N THR A 52 -13.62 -4.34 -5.96
CA THR A 52 -13.55 -5.41 -6.98
C THR A 52 -12.56 -6.52 -6.64
N LEU A 53 -11.60 -6.30 -5.75
CA LEU A 53 -10.54 -7.25 -5.46
C LEU A 53 -10.60 -7.78 -4.02
N ARG A 54 -10.04 -8.97 -3.83
CA ARG A 54 -9.74 -9.57 -2.54
C ARG A 54 -8.33 -10.17 -2.57
N VAL A 55 -7.77 -10.43 -1.40
CA VAL A 55 -6.59 -11.27 -1.26
C VAL A 55 -7.04 -12.68 -0.91
N ASP A 56 -6.60 -13.67 -1.68
CA ASP A 56 -6.85 -15.09 -1.49
C ASP A 56 -5.51 -15.83 -1.50
N GLN A 57 -5.18 -16.52 -0.41
CA GLN A 57 -3.89 -17.19 -0.23
C GLN A 57 -2.65 -16.32 -0.56
N GLY A 58 -2.73 -15.02 -0.24
CA GLY A 58 -1.66 -14.06 -0.50
C GLY A 58 -1.59 -13.53 -1.95
N GLN A 59 -2.52 -13.91 -2.82
CA GLN A 59 -2.62 -13.44 -4.20
C GLN A 59 -3.86 -12.56 -4.39
N LEU A 60 -3.78 -11.59 -5.30
CA LEU A 60 -4.95 -10.81 -5.67
C LEU A 60 -5.86 -11.61 -6.60
N ALA A 61 -7.15 -11.64 -6.26
CA ALA A 61 -8.19 -12.24 -7.06
C ALA A 61 -9.37 -11.28 -7.22
N GLY A 62 -10.06 -11.35 -8.37
CA GLY A 62 -11.30 -10.64 -8.59
C GLY A 62 -12.42 -11.20 -7.72
N ARG A 63 -13.23 -10.33 -7.11
CA ARG A 63 -14.40 -10.71 -6.27
C ARG A 63 -15.45 -11.50 -7.03
N HIS A 64 -15.71 -11.13 -8.29
CA HIS A 64 -16.76 -11.74 -9.11
C HIS A 64 -16.24 -12.91 -9.97
N HIS A 65 -15.00 -12.80 -10.43
CA HIS A 65 -14.33 -13.84 -11.20
C HIS A 65 -13.02 -14.12 -10.49
N GLY A 66 -12.89 -15.29 -9.87
CA GLY A 66 -11.68 -15.71 -9.14
C GLY A 66 -10.46 -15.94 -10.04
N ALA A 67 -10.39 -15.26 -11.17
CA ALA A 67 -9.25 -15.26 -12.06
C ALA A 67 -8.05 -14.63 -11.36
N ASP A 68 -6.88 -15.18 -11.67
CA ASP A 68 -5.57 -14.67 -11.28
C ASP A 68 -5.39 -13.25 -11.87
N LEU A 69 -5.39 -12.25 -11.00
CA LEU A 69 -5.29 -10.85 -11.42
C LEU A 69 -3.95 -10.57 -12.09
N THR A 70 -2.85 -11.16 -11.61
CA THR A 70 -1.52 -10.96 -12.18
C THR A 70 -1.49 -11.40 -13.64
N ARG A 71 -2.04 -12.58 -13.94
CA ARG A 71 -2.19 -13.05 -15.32
C ARG A 71 -3.07 -12.12 -16.15
N PHE A 72 -4.16 -11.63 -15.59
CA PHE A 72 -5.03 -10.70 -16.30
C PHE A 72 -4.29 -9.39 -16.64
N LEU A 73 -3.54 -8.81 -15.70
CA LEU A 73 -2.81 -7.57 -15.87
C LEU A 73 -1.72 -7.68 -16.95
N HIS A 74 -0.98 -8.79 -17.02
CA HIS A 74 -0.04 -9.06 -18.13
C HIS A 74 -0.72 -8.98 -19.50
N ASN A 75 -1.98 -9.39 -19.59
CA ASN A 75 -2.73 -9.42 -20.84
C ASN A 75 -3.59 -8.15 -21.06
N HIS A 76 -3.56 -7.18 -20.13
CA HIS A 76 -4.46 -6.03 -20.12
C HIS A 76 -3.73 -4.71 -19.80
N TYR A 77 -3.09 -4.14 -20.82
CA TYR A 77 -2.55 -2.77 -20.86
C TYR A 77 -1.42 -2.39 -19.88
N LEU A 78 -0.95 -3.31 -19.04
CA LEU A 78 0.26 -3.09 -18.22
C LEU A 78 1.52 -3.53 -18.96
N ALA A 79 2.55 -2.68 -18.89
CA ALA A 79 3.90 -3.09 -19.23
C ALA A 79 4.41 -4.13 -18.23
N ASP A 80 5.19 -5.11 -18.68
CA ASP A 80 5.60 -6.26 -17.85
C ASP A 80 6.36 -5.84 -16.59
N ASP A 81 7.20 -4.80 -16.69
CA ASP A 81 7.95 -4.23 -15.55
C ASP A 81 7.04 -3.61 -14.48
N LEU A 82 5.80 -3.26 -14.84
CA LEU A 82 4.83 -2.64 -13.95
C LEU A 82 3.80 -3.60 -13.37
N VAL A 83 3.73 -4.84 -13.85
CA VAL A 83 2.74 -5.80 -13.33
C VAL A 83 2.96 -6.06 -11.84
N ALA A 84 4.18 -6.40 -11.43
CA ALA A 84 4.49 -6.66 -10.03
C ALA A 84 4.25 -5.44 -9.10
N PRO A 85 4.78 -4.24 -9.37
CA PRO A 85 4.59 -3.08 -8.50
C PRO A 85 3.13 -2.59 -8.46
N VAL A 86 2.40 -2.60 -9.60
CA VAL A 86 0.98 -2.23 -9.60
C VAL A 86 0.13 -3.27 -8.86
N THR A 87 0.44 -4.57 -9.00
CA THR A 87 -0.21 -5.62 -8.21
C THR A 87 0.02 -5.41 -6.71
N ALA A 88 1.24 -5.08 -6.30
CA ALA A 88 1.57 -4.78 -4.91
C ALA A 88 0.82 -3.54 -4.38
N MET A 89 0.76 -2.46 -5.18
CA MET A 89 -0.01 -1.26 -4.87
C MET A 89 -1.49 -1.59 -4.65
N LEU A 90 -2.13 -2.33 -5.57
CA LEU A 90 -3.52 -2.75 -5.46
C LEU A 90 -3.75 -3.65 -4.23
N ALA A 91 -2.81 -4.54 -3.91
CA ALA A 91 -2.90 -5.41 -2.74
C ALA A 91 -2.84 -4.60 -1.45
N ALA A 92 -2.00 -3.56 -1.40
CA ALA A 92 -1.94 -2.64 -0.28
C ALA A 92 -3.25 -1.85 -0.13
N GLN A 93 -3.92 -1.48 -1.22
CA GLN A 93 -5.24 -0.84 -1.17
C GLN A 93 -6.31 -1.78 -0.58
N VAL A 94 -6.27 -3.07 -0.90
CA VAL A 94 -7.21 -4.07 -0.35
C VAL A 94 -6.96 -4.31 1.14
N THR A 95 -5.69 -4.41 1.55
CA THR A 95 -5.30 -4.91 2.88
C THR A 95 -5.10 -3.82 3.94
N THR A 96 -5.01 -2.55 3.55
CA THR A 96 -4.88 -1.43 4.49
C THR A 96 -6.24 -0.85 4.83
N SER A 97 -6.50 -0.53 6.10
CA SER A 97 -7.71 0.21 6.50
C SER A 97 -7.83 1.53 5.70
N PRO A 98 -9.03 1.94 5.23
CA PRO A 98 -9.23 3.14 4.43
C PRO A 98 -9.18 4.45 5.24
N GLN A 99 -8.44 4.50 6.35
CA GLN A 99 -8.40 5.64 7.27
C GLN A 99 -8.18 6.98 6.56
N PHE A 100 -7.34 7.05 5.52
CA PHE A 100 -7.10 8.33 4.82
C PHE A 100 -8.37 8.81 4.12
N LYS A 101 -9.13 7.88 3.52
CA LYS A 101 -10.42 8.20 2.89
C LYS A 101 -11.43 8.67 3.94
N GLU A 102 -11.46 8.01 5.09
CA GLU A 102 -12.42 8.29 6.17
C GLU A 102 -12.15 9.61 6.90
N HIS A 103 -10.87 9.94 7.12
CA HIS A 103 -10.46 11.05 7.98
C HIS A 103 -9.89 12.26 7.23
N CYS A 104 -9.31 12.07 6.04
CA CYS A 104 -8.45 13.08 5.41
C CYS A 104 -8.94 13.52 4.02
N ALA A 105 -9.59 12.63 3.27
CA ALA A 105 -9.89 12.87 1.85
C ALA A 105 -10.84 14.04 1.60
N GLY A 106 -11.73 14.36 2.56
CA GLY A 106 -12.65 15.50 2.44
C GLY A 106 -11.95 16.84 2.23
N CYS A 107 -10.75 17.02 2.79
CA CYS A 107 -9.96 18.24 2.64
C CYS A 107 -8.73 18.07 1.73
N HIS A 108 -8.20 16.85 1.61
CA HIS A 108 -6.91 16.60 0.94
C HIS A 108 -7.00 15.88 -0.42
N GLY A 109 -8.18 15.41 -0.83
CA GLY A 109 -8.32 14.61 -2.05
C GLY A 109 -7.83 13.17 -1.86
N THR A 110 -7.10 12.61 -2.81
CA THR A 110 -6.58 11.23 -2.70
C THR A 110 -5.29 11.18 -1.87
N ALA A 111 -5.00 10.02 -1.28
CA ALA A 111 -3.76 9.82 -0.53
C ALA A 111 -2.52 10.02 -1.41
N ALA A 112 -2.57 9.57 -2.67
CA ALA A 112 -1.49 9.74 -3.64
C ALA A 112 -1.24 11.22 -3.96
N ASP A 113 -2.29 11.98 -4.22
CA ASP A 113 -2.19 13.42 -4.46
C ASP A 113 -1.61 14.16 -3.27
N PHE A 114 -2.09 13.86 -2.07
CA PHE A 114 -1.59 14.45 -0.84
C PHE A 114 -0.11 14.10 -0.63
N ALA A 115 0.28 12.84 -0.77
CA ALA A 115 1.66 12.40 -0.62
C ALA A 115 2.58 13.14 -1.61
N ARG A 116 2.22 13.14 -2.89
CA ARG A 116 2.97 13.80 -3.97
C ARG A 116 3.17 15.29 -3.71
N LYS A 117 2.12 15.99 -3.29
CA LYS A 117 2.13 17.46 -3.14
C LYS A 117 2.75 17.91 -1.82
N ALA A 118 2.54 17.16 -0.73
CA ALA A 118 2.77 17.67 0.61
C ALA A 118 3.83 16.92 1.41
N LEU A 119 4.25 15.71 1.03
CA LEU A 119 5.09 14.85 1.87
C LEU A 119 6.47 14.57 1.30
N VAL A 120 7.46 14.42 2.18
CA VAL A 120 8.82 14.02 1.83
C VAL A 120 9.39 13.14 2.94
N LEU A 121 10.26 12.19 2.60
CA LEU A 121 11.07 11.49 3.58
C LEU A 121 12.34 12.30 3.89
N ARG A 122 12.55 12.62 5.17
CA ARG A 122 13.82 13.16 5.67
C ARG A 122 14.45 12.11 6.57
N GLY A 123 15.42 11.38 6.04
CA GLY A 123 15.85 10.11 6.63
C GLY A 123 14.68 9.12 6.63
N SER A 124 14.35 8.55 7.79
CA SER A 124 13.21 7.64 7.96
C SER A 124 11.91 8.36 8.38
N VAL A 125 11.94 9.69 8.55
CA VAL A 125 10.81 10.44 9.10
C VAL A 125 9.97 11.05 7.98
N LEU A 126 8.70 10.64 7.91
CA LEU A 126 7.72 11.25 7.03
C LEU A 126 7.43 12.68 7.49
N THR A 127 7.70 13.65 6.62
CA THR A 127 7.73 15.07 6.95
C THR A 127 6.90 15.87 5.96
N GLY A 128 6.23 16.92 6.43
CA GLY A 128 5.56 17.88 5.55
C GLY A 128 6.58 18.74 4.79
N LYS A 129 6.48 18.84 3.46
CA LYS A 129 7.38 19.64 2.60
C LYS A 129 7.45 21.10 3.05
N ALA A 130 6.28 21.72 3.20
CA ALA A 130 6.17 23.14 3.49
C ALA A 130 6.57 23.50 4.93
N SER A 131 6.23 22.65 5.90
CA SER A 131 6.45 22.96 7.32
C SER A 131 7.75 22.40 7.89
N GLY A 132 8.30 21.36 7.27
CA GLY A 132 9.44 20.63 7.80
C GLY A 132 9.18 19.83 9.08
N LYS A 133 7.92 19.74 9.54
CA LYS A 133 7.54 18.99 10.75
C LYS A 133 7.17 17.54 10.44
N PRO A 134 7.44 16.60 11.37
CA PRO A 134 6.98 15.22 11.27
C PRO A 134 5.45 15.14 11.07
N VAL A 135 5.00 14.24 10.21
CA VAL A 135 3.55 14.02 9.98
C VAL A 135 2.85 13.51 11.24
N ALA A 136 3.52 12.71 12.06
CA ALA A 136 2.97 12.21 13.32
C ALA A 136 2.51 13.35 14.26
N ASP A 137 3.26 14.45 14.30
CA ASP A 137 2.93 15.60 15.16
C ASP A 137 1.64 16.30 14.71
N TYR A 138 1.39 16.35 13.39
CA TYR A 138 0.12 16.87 12.87
C TYR A 138 -1.05 15.96 13.20
N LEU A 139 -0.86 14.65 13.04
CA LEU A 139 -1.92 13.67 13.29
C LEU A 139 -2.36 13.63 14.76
N ALA A 140 -1.50 14.07 15.69
CA ALA A 140 -1.87 14.22 17.10
C ALA A 140 -2.93 15.31 17.33
N THR A 141 -3.06 16.29 16.43
CA THR A 141 -3.96 17.45 16.59
C THR A 141 -4.87 17.71 15.39
N HIS A 142 -4.76 16.94 14.32
CA HIS A 142 -5.48 17.13 13.05
C HIS A 142 -5.91 15.79 12.43
N GLY A 143 -7.04 15.78 11.74
CA GLY A 143 -7.59 14.59 11.09
C GLY A 143 -8.42 13.68 12.00
N GLY A 144 -8.40 13.90 13.32
CA GLY A 144 -9.27 13.20 14.27
C GLY A 144 -9.01 11.69 14.35
N LEU A 145 -7.79 11.24 14.02
CA LEU A 145 -7.39 9.85 14.22
C LEU A 145 -7.13 9.56 15.71
N PRO A 146 -7.54 8.40 16.24
CA PRO A 146 -7.10 7.94 17.55
C PRO A 146 -5.57 7.86 17.62
N ALA A 147 -4.98 8.21 18.77
CA ALA A 147 -3.53 8.19 18.95
C ALA A 147 -2.88 6.83 18.63
N ALA A 148 -3.59 5.73 18.93
CA ALA A 148 -3.15 4.37 18.64
C ALA A 148 -3.08 4.05 17.13
N GLU A 149 -3.79 4.80 16.29
CA GLU A 149 -3.86 4.58 14.84
C GLU A 149 -2.85 5.43 14.06
N VAL A 150 -2.28 6.46 14.69
CA VAL A 150 -1.29 7.35 14.06
C VAL A 150 -0.11 6.59 13.43
N PRO A 151 0.51 5.57 14.09
CA PRO A 151 1.60 4.83 13.47
C PRO A 151 1.20 4.09 12.19
N ALA A 152 -0.01 3.53 12.15
CA ALA A 152 -0.54 2.84 10.97
C ALA A 152 -0.80 3.82 9.82
N MET A 153 -1.34 5.01 10.12
CA MET A 153 -1.54 6.08 9.15
C MET A 153 -0.20 6.55 8.56
N VAL A 154 0.80 6.84 9.40
CA VAL A 154 2.13 7.26 8.95
C VAL A 154 2.75 6.19 8.04
N LYS A 155 2.68 4.92 8.41
CA LYS A 155 3.18 3.82 7.58
C LYS A 155 2.46 3.73 6.23
N SER A 156 1.13 3.92 6.23
CA SER A 156 0.34 3.95 4.99
C SER A 156 0.77 5.10 4.08
N LEU A 157 0.95 6.31 4.62
CA LEU A 157 1.40 7.48 3.86
C LEU A 157 2.84 7.35 3.38
N GLN A 158 3.74 6.73 4.15
CA GLN A 158 5.11 6.42 3.71
C GLN A 158 5.11 5.47 2.52
N ARG A 159 4.31 4.40 2.57
CA ARG A 159 4.14 3.50 1.42
C ARG A 159 3.62 4.28 0.20
N VAL A 160 2.54 5.05 0.36
CA VAL A 160 1.96 5.82 -0.75
C VAL A 160 2.96 6.83 -1.31
N LEU A 161 3.79 7.47 -0.47
CA LEU A 161 4.85 8.35 -0.94
C LEU A 161 5.86 7.63 -1.84
N GLN A 162 6.26 6.41 -1.47
CA GLN A 162 7.13 5.58 -2.32
C GLN A 162 6.45 5.16 -3.62
N GLU A 163 5.14 4.84 -3.58
CA GLU A 163 4.36 4.50 -4.77
C GLU A 163 4.21 5.68 -5.75
N VAL A 164 4.33 6.94 -5.28
CA VAL A 164 4.30 8.15 -6.13
C VAL A 164 5.69 8.67 -6.51
N GLY A 165 6.76 7.91 -6.24
CA GLY A 165 8.13 8.23 -6.68
C GLY A 165 9.07 8.80 -5.61
N GLY A 166 8.61 9.00 -4.36
CA GLY A 166 9.44 9.44 -3.23
C GLY A 166 9.42 10.93 -2.93
#